data_AF-A0A7S4UDU0-F1
#
_entry.id   AF-A0A7S4UDU0-F1
#
_cell.length_a   1.000
_cell.length_b   1.000
_cell.length_c   1.000
_cell.angle_alpha   90.00
_cell.angle_beta   90.00
_cell.angle_gamma   90.00
#
_symmetry.space_group_name_H-M   'P 1'
#
loop_
_entity.id
_entity.type
_entity.pdbx_description
1 polymer ?
#
loop_
_entity_poly.entity_id
_entity_poly.type
_entity_poly.pdbx_seq_one_letter_code
_entity_poly.pdbx_strand_id
1 'polypeptide(L)'
;APPGPWPRALPRAAVPRCCSLAGRSSPPDLRHARLPALAALASRAALGRRRRPSRRRRGFAFTMAPVESDSPRLCPPRLELFKDSPAQLQRLLAFLASSEASQTLGGSAPRLNLPNKRPNQASSLLETTTFILERAPGSEVCIHYSLKYQPGGAAGLRDFCRRVGNLPGCSVLLVSGTGRRGKMDSCACLEQLAKEHCRESLPPLGVAFSPFEAPEEEQARLV
;
A
#
# COMPACT_ATOMS: atom_id res chain seq x y z
N ALA A 1 -36.21 -39.73 -24.17
CA ALA A 1 -35.98 -40.19 -22.78
C ALA A 1 -35.87 -38.97 -21.88
N PRO A 2 -36.57 -38.92 -20.74
CA PRO A 2 -36.47 -37.80 -19.80
C PRO A 2 -35.12 -37.82 -19.05
N PRO A 3 -34.60 -36.66 -18.61
CA PRO A 3 -33.36 -36.60 -17.85
C PRO A 3 -33.54 -37.15 -16.43
N GLY A 4 -32.61 -37.99 -16.00
CA GLY A 4 -32.60 -38.63 -14.69
C GLY A 4 -32.35 -37.66 -13.52
N PRO A 5 -32.66 -38.09 -12.28
CA PRO A 5 -32.60 -37.24 -11.10
C PRO A 5 -31.16 -36.98 -10.64
N TRP A 6 -30.92 -35.74 -10.19
CA TRP A 6 -29.68 -35.29 -9.58
C TRP A 6 -29.47 -35.92 -8.18
N PRO A 7 -28.24 -36.29 -7.79
CA PRO A 7 -27.98 -36.86 -6.48
C PRO A 7 -28.05 -35.81 -5.36
N ARG A 8 -28.57 -36.28 -4.21
CA ARG A 8 -28.87 -35.52 -2.99
C ARG A 8 -27.62 -34.96 -2.31
N ALA A 9 -27.81 -33.80 -1.68
CA ALA A 9 -26.82 -33.05 -0.90
C ALA A 9 -26.15 -33.87 0.21
N LEU A 10 -24.84 -33.65 0.37
CA LEU A 10 -24.02 -34.15 1.48
C LEU A 10 -24.30 -33.38 2.79
N PRO A 11 -24.13 -34.02 3.97
CA PRO A 11 -24.43 -33.43 5.27
C PRO A 11 -23.41 -32.36 5.69
N ARG A 12 -23.92 -31.31 6.36
CA ARG A 12 -23.17 -30.22 6.97
C ARG A 12 -22.25 -30.75 8.09
N ALA A 13 -20.95 -30.50 7.94
CA ALA A 13 -19.96 -30.75 8.99
C ALA A 13 -20.13 -29.76 10.15
N ALA A 14 -19.93 -30.29 11.36
CA ALA A 14 -20.14 -29.65 12.64
C ALA A 14 -19.13 -28.52 12.94
N VAL A 15 -19.63 -27.46 13.58
CA VAL A 15 -18.85 -26.34 14.12
C VAL A 15 -18.29 -26.73 15.50
N PRO A 16 -16.98 -26.61 15.77
CA PRO A 16 -16.47 -26.75 17.13
C PRO A 16 -16.71 -25.49 17.96
N ARG A 17 -17.21 -25.73 19.18
CA ARG A 17 -17.52 -24.74 20.21
C ARG A 17 -16.26 -24.03 20.74
N CYS A 18 -16.38 -22.72 20.93
CA CYS A 18 -15.52 -21.91 21.81
C CYS A 18 -15.92 -22.09 23.29
N CYS A 19 -14.92 -21.97 24.17
CA CYS A 19 -14.88 -21.71 25.62
C CYS A 19 -13.73 -22.56 26.20
N SER A 20 -12.83 -22.10 27.07
CA SER A 20 -12.92 -21.02 28.05
C SER A 20 -11.52 -20.66 28.61
N LEU A 21 -11.47 -19.45 29.18
CA LEU A 21 -10.42 -18.81 29.96
C LEU A 21 -9.85 -19.65 31.12
N ALA A 22 -8.55 -19.50 31.41
CA ALA A 22 -8.01 -19.12 32.73
C ALA A 22 -6.47 -19.17 32.71
N GLY A 23 -5.82 -18.10 33.16
CA GLY A 23 -4.36 -18.07 33.30
C GLY A 23 -3.87 -16.71 33.79
N ARG A 24 -4.07 -16.45 35.09
CA ARG A 24 -3.45 -15.34 35.81
C ARG A 24 -1.95 -15.63 35.97
N SER A 25 -1.10 -14.66 35.64
CA SER A 25 0.24 -14.58 36.22
C SER A 25 0.68 -13.12 36.37
N SER A 26 1.43 -12.91 37.45
CA SER A 26 1.69 -11.71 38.23
C SER A 26 2.36 -10.53 37.51
N PRO A 27 2.29 -9.30 38.07
CA PRO A 27 3.05 -8.15 37.59
C PRO A 27 4.53 -8.27 37.97
N PRO A 28 5.47 -7.78 37.14
CA PRO A 28 6.87 -7.65 37.52
C PRO A 28 7.10 -6.44 38.44
N ASP A 29 7.94 -6.68 39.44
CA ASP A 29 8.47 -5.79 40.47
C ASP A 29 9.30 -4.66 39.83
N LEU A 30 8.87 -3.40 40.01
CA LEU A 30 9.61 -2.21 39.58
C LEU A 30 10.46 -1.69 40.74
N ARG A 31 11.68 -2.21 40.85
CA ARG A 31 12.70 -1.64 41.75
C ARG A 31 13.99 -1.32 40.99
N HIS A 32 14.30 -0.04 41.01
CA HIS A 32 15.64 0.57 40.92
C HIS A 32 16.48 0.33 39.65
N ALA A 33 16.46 1.32 38.75
CA ALA A 33 17.65 1.67 37.97
C ALA A 33 17.91 3.18 38.10
N ARG A 34 19.01 3.51 38.78
CA ARG A 34 19.54 4.86 38.96
C ARG A 34 20.11 5.37 37.63
N LEU A 35 19.74 6.58 37.22
CA LEU A 35 20.42 7.32 36.15
C LEU A 35 21.56 8.17 36.76
N PRO A 36 22.79 8.13 36.23
CA PRO A 36 23.76 9.19 36.47
C PRO A 36 23.72 10.26 35.37
N ALA A 37 23.72 11.49 35.88
CA ALA A 37 24.09 12.80 35.36
C ALA A 37 24.86 12.92 34.02
N LEU A 38 24.39 13.89 33.22
CA LEU A 38 25.12 14.98 32.56
C LEU A 38 26.67 14.92 32.56
N ALA A 39 27.28 14.99 31.38
CA ALA A 39 28.28 16.04 31.05
C ALA A 39 28.80 15.96 29.60
N ALA A 40 28.87 17.14 28.99
CA ALA A 40 29.92 17.63 28.08
C ALA A 40 30.15 16.96 26.70
N LEU A 41 29.90 17.72 25.64
CA LEU A 41 30.95 18.38 24.83
C LEU A 41 30.34 19.08 23.61
N ALA A 42 30.09 20.38 23.76
CA ALA A 42 29.97 21.30 22.63
C ALA A 42 31.39 21.71 22.20
N SER A 43 31.74 21.48 20.94
CA SER A 43 32.92 22.09 20.32
C SER A 43 32.66 22.46 18.87
N ARG A 44 32.49 23.77 18.69
CA ARG A 44 33.00 24.66 17.63
C ARG A 44 33.56 23.96 16.37
N ALA A 45 32.95 24.28 15.22
CA ALA A 45 33.71 24.53 14.00
C ALA A 45 33.03 25.69 13.23
N ALA A 46 33.67 26.85 13.32
CA ALA A 46 33.35 28.04 12.56
C ALA A 46 34.26 28.12 11.32
N LEU A 47 33.81 28.93 10.36
CA LEU A 47 34.60 29.64 9.33
C LEU A 47 34.93 28.90 8.03
N GLY A 48 34.28 29.37 6.96
CA GLY A 48 34.64 29.04 5.59
C GLY A 48 33.87 29.79 4.50
N ARG A 49 33.40 31.03 4.74
CA ARG A 49 32.74 31.82 3.67
C ARG A 49 33.79 32.47 2.76
N ARG A 50 34.17 31.78 1.68
CA ARG A 50 34.91 32.37 0.56
C ARG A 50 33.99 33.29 -0.25
N ARG A 51 34.23 34.60 -0.19
CA ARG A 51 33.63 35.59 -1.11
C ARG A 51 34.19 35.37 -2.51
N ARG A 52 33.32 35.05 -3.48
CA ARG A 52 33.66 35.01 -4.91
C ARG A 52 33.53 36.41 -5.55
N PRO A 53 34.40 36.74 -6.52
CA PRO A 53 34.39 38.03 -7.20
C PRO A 53 33.18 38.18 -8.14
N SER A 54 32.58 39.38 -8.12
CA SER A 54 31.45 39.78 -8.95
C SER A 54 31.87 40.03 -10.40
N ARG A 55 31.67 39.04 -11.27
CA ARG A 55 31.76 39.22 -12.73
C ARG A 55 30.54 40.00 -13.23
N ARG A 56 30.76 41.22 -13.72
CA ARG A 56 29.78 42.02 -14.49
C ARG A 56 29.24 41.18 -15.66
N ARG A 57 27.96 40.81 -15.60
CA ARG A 57 27.26 40.14 -16.71
C ARG A 57 26.81 41.18 -17.73
N ARG A 58 27.24 40.99 -18.99
CA ARG A 58 26.68 41.68 -20.16
C ARG A 58 25.21 41.28 -20.30
N GLY A 59 24.35 42.26 -20.55
CA GLY A 59 22.90 42.06 -20.71
C GLY A 59 22.62 41.17 -21.92
N PHE A 60 22.23 39.93 -21.65
CA PHE A 60 21.51 39.11 -22.61
C PHE A 60 20.04 39.48 -22.48
N ALA A 61 19.46 40.05 -23.53
CA ALA A 61 18.02 40.18 -23.66
C ALA A 61 17.44 38.77 -23.77
N PHE A 62 16.87 38.28 -22.67
CA PHE A 62 16.08 37.06 -22.66
C PHE A 62 14.71 37.38 -23.25
N THR A 63 14.48 36.95 -24.48
CA THR A 63 13.13 36.86 -25.03
C THR A 63 12.41 35.77 -24.23
N MET A 64 11.52 36.17 -23.32
CA MET A 64 10.67 35.23 -22.61
C MET A 64 9.67 34.66 -23.60
N ALA A 65 9.92 33.43 -24.06
CA ALA A 65 8.91 32.67 -24.77
C ALA A 65 7.69 32.53 -23.83
N PRO A 66 6.45 32.69 -24.33
CA PRO A 66 5.26 32.44 -23.54
C PRO A 66 5.34 31.00 -23.03
N VAL A 67 5.40 30.86 -21.71
CA VAL A 67 5.28 29.56 -21.05
C VAL A 67 3.83 29.14 -21.27
N GLU A 68 3.62 28.23 -22.22
CA GLU A 68 2.34 27.54 -22.32
C GLU A 68 2.08 26.95 -20.94
N SER A 69 1.03 27.45 -20.28
CA SER A 69 0.63 27.05 -18.95
C SER A 69 -0.03 25.68 -19.07
N ASP A 70 0.78 24.66 -19.34
CA ASP A 70 0.47 23.26 -19.09
C ASP A 70 0.32 23.10 -17.58
N SER A 71 -0.84 23.55 -17.09
CA SER A 71 -1.27 23.28 -15.74
C SER A 71 -1.24 21.77 -15.61
N PRO A 72 -0.36 21.21 -14.76
CA PRO A 72 -0.20 19.76 -14.69
C PRO A 72 -1.58 19.19 -14.41
N ARG A 73 -2.09 18.37 -15.33
CA ARG A 73 -3.36 17.69 -15.14
C ARG A 73 -3.20 16.85 -13.88
N LEU A 74 -3.79 17.31 -12.80
CA LEU A 74 -3.72 16.61 -11.52
C LEU A 74 -4.35 15.24 -11.74
N CYS A 75 -3.59 14.19 -11.47
CA CYS A 75 -4.12 12.84 -11.51
C CYS A 75 -5.32 12.76 -10.56
N PRO A 76 -6.44 12.13 -10.98
CA PRO A 76 -7.58 11.94 -10.09
C PRO A 76 -7.16 11.22 -8.80
N PRO A 77 -7.73 11.60 -7.64
CA PRO A 77 -7.40 10.98 -6.37
C PRO A 77 -7.75 9.49 -6.38
N ARG A 78 -7.02 8.70 -5.57
CA ARG A 78 -7.34 7.29 -5.32
C ARG A 78 -8.13 7.17 -4.03
N LEU A 79 -9.27 6.47 -4.07
CA LEU A 79 -10.11 6.20 -2.90
C LEU A 79 -9.66 4.89 -2.23
N GLU A 80 -9.41 4.91 -0.92
CA GLU A 80 -9.08 3.68 -0.18
C GLU A 80 -10.35 2.99 0.32
N LEU A 81 -10.52 1.71 -0.03
CA LEU A 81 -11.70 0.92 0.32
C LEU A 81 -11.43 0.04 1.54
N PHE A 82 -12.15 0.28 2.63
CA PHE A 82 -11.93 -0.44 3.89
C PHE A 82 -13.08 -1.38 4.22
N LYS A 83 -12.78 -2.70 4.24
CA LYS A 83 -13.64 -3.74 4.84
C LYS A 83 -15.12 -3.63 4.46
N ASP A 84 -15.40 -3.52 3.17
CA ASP A 84 -16.78 -3.46 2.71
C ASP A 84 -17.38 -4.86 2.60
N SER A 85 -18.56 -5.05 3.19
CA SER A 85 -19.41 -6.17 2.78
C SER A 85 -19.76 -6.02 1.28
N PRO A 86 -20.02 -7.11 0.54
CA PRO A 86 -20.39 -7.01 -0.87
C PRO A 86 -21.54 -6.02 -1.13
N ALA A 87 -22.51 -5.92 -0.21
CA ALA A 87 -23.60 -4.96 -0.28
C ALA A 87 -23.16 -3.49 -0.10
N GLN A 88 -22.21 -3.22 0.81
CA GLN A 88 -21.64 -1.87 0.97
C GLN A 88 -20.82 -1.48 -0.25
N LEU A 89 -19.99 -2.39 -0.74
CA LEU A 89 -19.20 -2.17 -1.95
C LEU A 89 -20.10 -1.89 -3.15
N GLN A 90 -21.19 -2.66 -3.32
CA GLN A 90 -22.15 -2.42 -4.38
C GLN A 90 -22.79 -1.02 -4.29
N ARG A 91 -23.20 -0.58 -3.09
CA ARG A 91 -23.76 0.77 -2.90
C ARG A 91 -22.72 1.86 -3.21
N LEU A 92 -21.49 1.66 -2.77
CA LEU A 92 -20.40 2.60 -3.04
C LEU A 92 -20.10 2.70 -4.55
N LEU A 93 -20.00 1.57 -5.25
CA LEU A 93 -19.77 1.56 -6.69
C LEU A 93 -20.94 2.20 -7.45
N ALA A 94 -22.19 1.96 -7.03
CA ALA A 94 -23.35 2.62 -7.60
C ALA A 94 -23.31 4.14 -7.38
N PHE A 95 -22.88 4.60 -6.20
CA PHE A 95 -22.67 6.02 -5.94
C PHE A 95 -21.54 6.60 -6.81
N LEU A 96 -20.41 5.92 -6.94
CA LEU A 96 -19.29 6.37 -7.78
C LEU A 96 -19.63 6.40 -9.27
N ALA A 97 -20.56 5.56 -9.71
CA ALA A 97 -21.08 5.55 -11.07
C ALA A 97 -22.12 6.66 -11.33
N SER A 98 -22.59 7.37 -10.30
CA SER A 98 -23.52 8.49 -10.46
C SER A 98 -22.85 9.66 -11.20
N SER A 99 -23.64 10.43 -11.94
CA SER A 99 -23.18 11.62 -12.66
C SER A 99 -22.54 12.66 -11.73
N GLU A 100 -23.09 12.81 -10.52
CA GLU A 100 -22.60 13.73 -9.50
C GLU A 100 -21.20 13.36 -9.01
N ALA A 101 -20.98 12.08 -8.68
CA ALA A 101 -19.68 11.59 -8.26
C ALA A 101 -18.65 11.67 -9.41
N SER A 102 -19.07 11.31 -10.63
CA SER A 102 -18.22 11.39 -11.81
C SER A 102 -17.73 12.82 -12.07
N GLN A 103 -18.61 13.83 -12.01
CA GLN A 103 -18.21 15.24 -12.15
C GLN A 103 -17.21 15.67 -11.07
N THR A 104 -17.43 15.27 -9.82
CA THR A 104 -16.54 15.58 -8.70
C THR A 104 -15.15 14.95 -8.87
N LEU A 105 -15.08 13.78 -9.50
CA LEU A 105 -13.83 13.05 -9.78
C LEU A 105 -13.21 13.41 -11.13
N GLY A 106 -13.69 14.46 -11.80
CA GLY A 106 -13.12 14.93 -13.07
C GLY A 106 -13.53 14.10 -14.29
N GLY A 107 -14.66 13.40 -14.22
CA GLY A 107 -15.26 12.64 -15.34
C GLY A 107 -14.55 11.33 -15.69
N SER A 108 -13.50 10.94 -14.95
CA SER A 108 -12.76 9.71 -15.17
C SER A 108 -13.33 8.54 -14.37
N ALA A 109 -13.06 7.32 -14.82
CA ALA A 109 -13.34 6.11 -14.06
C ALA A 109 -12.67 6.16 -12.67
N PRO A 110 -13.30 5.59 -11.62
CA PRO A 110 -12.79 5.70 -10.27
C PRO A 110 -11.47 4.95 -10.13
N ARG A 111 -10.60 5.51 -9.29
CA ARG A 111 -9.30 4.92 -8.95
C ARG A 111 -9.35 4.46 -7.50
N LEU A 112 -9.11 3.19 -7.25
CA LEU A 112 -9.40 2.54 -5.98
C LEU A 112 -8.13 1.87 -5.42
N ASN A 113 -7.93 1.95 -4.11
CA ASN A 113 -6.90 1.22 -3.38
C ASN A 113 -7.56 0.15 -2.51
N LEU A 114 -7.09 -1.09 -2.62
CA LEU A 114 -7.53 -2.22 -1.81
C LEU A 114 -6.45 -2.59 -0.78
N PRO A 115 -6.59 -2.15 0.48
CA PRO A 115 -5.60 -2.41 1.50
C PRO A 115 -5.63 -3.87 1.97
N ASN A 116 -4.46 -4.49 2.03
CA ASN A 116 -4.28 -5.80 2.64
C ASN A 116 -4.04 -5.64 4.15
N LYS A 117 -5.06 -5.89 4.96
CA LYS A 117 -5.00 -5.72 6.43
C LYS A 117 -5.04 -7.03 7.22
N ARG A 118 -5.26 -8.19 6.56
CA ARG A 118 -5.40 -9.49 7.22
C ARG A 118 -4.50 -10.56 6.59
N PRO A 119 -4.09 -11.58 7.36
CA PRO A 119 -3.39 -12.73 6.81
C PRO A 119 -4.20 -13.45 5.74
N ASN A 120 -3.53 -14.01 4.72
CA ASN A 120 -4.14 -14.86 3.68
C ASN A 120 -5.30 -14.22 2.90
N GLN A 121 -5.37 -12.88 2.86
CA GLN A 121 -6.43 -12.13 2.18
C GLN A 121 -6.30 -12.12 0.64
N ALA A 122 -5.25 -12.70 0.06
CA ALA A 122 -4.92 -12.57 -1.36
C ALA A 122 -6.09 -12.97 -2.29
N SER A 123 -6.72 -14.13 -2.06
CA SER A 123 -7.86 -14.57 -2.90
C SER A 123 -9.06 -13.64 -2.78
N SER A 124 -9.43 -13.23 -1.57
CA SER A 124 -10.55 -12.29 -1.36
C SER A 124 -10.31 -10.90 -1.95
N LEU A 125 -9.04 -10.44 -2.01
CA LEU A 125 -8.70 -9.18 -2.70
C LEU A 125 -8.90 -9.30 -4.20
N LEU A 126 -8.53 -10.45 -4.80
CA LEU A 126 -8.78 -10.71 -6.22
C LEU A 126 -10.28 -10.80 -6.52
N GLU A 127 -11.05 -11.51 -5.70
CA GLU A 127 -12.52 -11.59 -5.83
C GLU A 127 -13.17 -10.19 -5.74
N THR A 128 -12.73 -9.38 -4.78
CA THR A 128 -13.20 -8.00 -4.61
C THR A 128 -12.83 -7.15 -5.84
N THR A 129 -11.63 -7.33 -6.39
CA THR A 129 -11.17 -6.64 -7.58
C THR A 129 -12.01 -7.01 -8.79
N THR A 130 -12.24 -8.30 -9.02
CA THR A 130 -13.12 -8.78 -10.10
C THR A 130 -14.51 -8.18 -9.99
N PHE A 131 -15.10 -8.20 -8.79
CA PHE A 131 -16.40 -7.60 -8.54
C PHE A 131 -16.43 -6.09 -8.86
N ILE A 132 -15.39 -5.35 -8.49
CA ILE A 132 -15.25 -3.93 -8.83
C ILE A 132 -15.21 -3.73 -10.35
N LEU A 133 -14.36 -4.48 -11.05
CA LEU A 133 -14.18 -4.34 -12.50
C LEU A 133 -15.45 -4.71 -13.29
N GLU A 134 -16.22 -5.69 -12.81
CA GLU A 134 -17.52 -6.06 -13.40
C GLU A 134 -18.57 -4.96 -13.23
N ARG A 135 -18.59 -4.26 -12.08
CA ARG A 135 -19.61 -3.25 -11.76
C ARG A 135 -19.23 -1.84 -12.16
N ALA A 136 -17.95 -1.56 -12.29
CA ALA A 136 -17.41 -0.28 -12.72
C ALA A 136 -16.29 -0.51 -13.76
N PRO A 137 -16.65 -0.88 -15.01
CA PRO A 137 -15.68 -1.08 -16.08
C PRO A 137 -14.79 0.15 -16.29
N GLY A 138 -13.50 -0.09 -16.54
CA GLY A 138 -12.51 0.97 -16.72
C GLY A 138 -11.92 1.55 -15.42
N SER A 139 -12.40 1.11 -14.25
CA SER A 139 -11.79 1.50 -12.97
C SER A 139 -10.33 1.08 -12.88
N GLU A 140 -9.51 1.90 -12.23
CA GLU A 140 -8.12 1.55 -11.90
C GLU A 140 -8.04 1.02 -10.47
N VAL A 141 -7.62 -0.23 -10.28
CA VAL A 141 -7.51 -0.83 -8.94
C VAL A 141 -6.05 -1.05 -8.58
N CYS A 142 -5.61 -0.48 -7.46
CA CYS A 142 -4.31 -0.77 -6.87
C CYS A 142 -4.49 -1.69 -5.67
N ILE A 143 -3.98 -2.91 -5.77
CA ILE A 143 -4.12 -3.92 -4.72
C ILE A 143 -2.85 -3.91 -3.88
N HIS A 144 -2.99 -3.65 -2.58
CA HIS A 144 -1.85 -3.70 -1.69
C HIS A 144 -1.46 -5.17 -1.45
N TYR A 145 -0.18 -5.47 -1.52
CA TYR A 145 0.37 -6.77 -1.13
C TYR A 145 1.31 -6.58 0.05
N SER A 146 0.89 -7.04 1.23
CA SER A 146 1.66 -6.88 2.46
C SER A 146 2.46 -8.13 2.78
N LEU A 147 3.79 -8.03 2.77
CA LEU A 147 4.70 -9.14 3.11
C LEU A 147 4.50 -9.64 4.55
N LYS A 148 4.02 -8.77 5.44
CA LYS A 148 3.63 -9.14 6.81
C LYS A 148 2.45 -10.13 6.85
N TYR A 149 1.51 -10.01 5.91
CA TYR A 149 0.25 -10.74 5.95
C TYR A 149 0.17 -11.86 4.92
N GLN A 150 1.01 -11.83 3.89
CA GLN A 150 1.03 -12.85 2.85
C GLN A 150 2.30 -13.69 2.98
N PRO A 151 2.18 -15.00 3.24
CA PRO A 151 3.33 -15.89 3.29
C PRO A 151 3.91 -16.10 1.87
N GLY A 152 5.14 -16.59 1.81
CA GLY A 152 5.78 -17.00 0.54
C GLY A 152 6.75 -15.98 -0.07
N GLY A 153 6.91 -14.79 0.52
CA GLY A 153 7.93 -13.81 0.10
C GLY A 153 7.83 -13.47 -1.39
N ALA A 154 8.97 -13.48 -2.09
CA ALA A 154 9.04 -13.21 -3.53
C ALA A 154 8.21 -14.19 -4.38
N ALA A 155 8.24 -15.49 -4.07
CA ALA A 155 7.47 -16.48 -4.80
C ALA A 155 5.95 -16.25 -4.65
N GLY A 156 5.51 -15.96 -3.43
CA GLY A 156 4.11 -15.63 -3.14
C GLY A 156 3.65 -14.35 -3.84
N LEU A 157 4.51 -13.32 -3.88
CA LEU A 157 4.24 -12.08 -4.62
C LEU A 157 4.16 -12.34 -6.12
N ARG A 158 5.09 -13.11 -6.70
CA ARG A 158 5.09 -13.47 -8.13
C ARG A 158 3.78 -14.15 -8.54
N ASP A 159 3.35 -15.15 -7.77
CA ASP A 159 2.12 -15.90 -8.07
C ASP A 159 0.86 -15.04 -7.88
N PHE A 160 0.91 -14.08 -6.96
CA PHE A 160 -0.13 -13.06 -6.85
C PHE A 160 -0.13 -12.12 -8.06
N CYS A 161 1.01 -11.57 -8.45
CA CYS A 161 1.18 -10.69 -9.60
C CYS A 161 0.72 -11.35 -10.91
N ARG A 162 1.03 -12.64 -11.13
CA ARG A 162 0.52 -13.40 -12.30
C ARG A 162 -1.00 -13.41 -12.37
N ARG A 163 -1.67 -13.59 -11.24
CA ARG A 163 -3.14 -13.56 -11.17
C ARG A 163 -3.68 -12.15 -11.41
N VAL A 164 -3.03 -11.13 -10.86
CA VAL A 164 -3.40 -9.72 -11.09
C VAL A 164 -3.16 -9.30 -12.55
N GLY A 165 -2.14 -9.82 -13.21
CA GLY A 165 -1.84 -9.54 -14.62
C GLY A 165 -2.94 -9.97 -15.60
N ASN A 166 -3.84 -10.86 -15.17
CA ASN A 166 -5.03 -11.26 -15.93
C ASN A 166 -6.23 -10.30 -15.74
N LEU A 167 -6.10 -9.30 -14.85
CA LEU A 167 -7.16 -8.32 -14.55
C LEU A 167 -6.79 -6.96 -15.18
N PRO A 168 -7.60 -6.43 -16.11
CA PRO A 168 -7.31 -5.15 -16.73
C PRO A 168 -7.39 -3.99 -15.71
N GLY A 169 -6.60 -2.95 -15.92
CA GLY A 169 -6.61 -1.75 -15.06
C GLY A 169 -6.08 -1.98 -13.64
N CYS A 170 -5.41 -3.11 -13.38
CA CYS A 170 -4.90 -3.44 -12.06
C CYS A 170 -3.41 -3.16 -11.90
N SER A 171 -3.03 -2.74 -10.70
CA SER A 171 -1.66 -2.56 -10.26
C SER A 171 -1.47 -3.14 -8.87
N VAL A 172 -0.23 -3.40 -8.47
CA VAL A 172 0.12 -3.91 -7.15
C VAL A 172 0.96 -2.88 -6.41
N LEU A 173 0.64 -2.64 -5.14
CA LEU A 173 1.49 -1.87 -4.23
C LEU A 173 2.13 -2.83 -3.22
N LEU A 174 3.42 -3.06 -3.33
CA LEU A 174 4.18 -3.87 -2.39
C LEU A 174 4.49 -3.10 -1.11
N VAL A 175 4.16 -3.69 0.03
CA VAL A 175 4.36 -3.09 1.36
C VAL A 175 5.01 -4.10 2.31
N SER A 176 6.09 -3.73 2.97
CA SER A 176 6.74 -4.58 3.99
C SER A 176 5.81 -4.87 5.18
N GLY A 177 5.02 -3.87 5.57
CA GLY A 177 4.18 -3.88 6.78
C GLY A 177 4.93 -3.35 8.01
N THR A 178 4.20 -2.80 8.98
CA THR A 178 4.76 -2.25 10.22
C THR A 178 4.88 -3.33 11.31
N GLY A 179 5.90 -3.24 12.18
CA GLY A 179 6.12 -4.16 13.32
C GLY A 179 7.53 -4.76 13.37
N ARG A 180 7.76 -5.77 14.23
CA ARG A 180 9.03 -6.51 14.27
C ARG A 180 9.34 -7.02 12.87
N ARG A 181 10.45 -6.53 12.29
CA ARG A 181 10.83 -6.78 10.90
C ARG A 181 10.81 -8.29 10.63
N GLY A 182 9.99 -8.71 9.67
CA GLY A 182 10.09 -10.05 9.11
C GLY A 182 11.45 -10.23 8.44
N LYS A 183 11.80 -11.46 8.08
CA LYS A 183 13.08 -11.78 7.40
C LYS A 183 13.24 -11.11 6.02
N MET A 184 12.18 -10.49 5.48
CA MET A 184 12.15 -9.94 4.13
C MET A 184 11.31 -8.65 4.11
N ASP A 185 11.88 -7.59 3.56
CA ASP A 185 11.19 -6.33 3.24
C ASP A 185 10.90 -6.21 1.74
N SER A 186 10.23 -5.13 1.33
CA SER A 186 9.92 -4.86 -0.06
C SER A 186 11.15 -4.82 -0.97
N CYS A 187 12.29 -4.27 -0.50
CA CYS A 187 13.50 -4.18 -1.31
C CYS A 187 14.11 -5.57 -1.55
N ALA A 188 14.31 -6.34 -0.48
CA ALA A 188 14.82 -7.70 -0.55
C ALA A 188 13.92 -8.63 -1.40
N CYS A 189 12.61 -8.44 -1.31
CA CYS A 189 11.64 -9.17 -2.14
C CYS A 189 11.82 -8.85 -3.64
N LEU A 190 11.95 -7.56 -4.00
CA LEU A 190 12.16 -7.15 -5.39
C LEU A 190 13.53 -7.58 -5.94
N GLU A 191 14.58 -7.52 -5.13
CA GLU A 191 15.90 -8.03 -5.50
C GLU A 191 15.85 -9.52 -5.83
N GLN A 192 15.12 -10.30 -5.04
CA GLN A 192 14.92 -11.72 -5.30
C GLN A 192 14.15 -11.94 -6.61
N LEU A 193 13.05 -11.23 -6.84
CA LEU A 193 12.31 -11.30 -8.11
C LEU A 193 13.17 -10.94 -9.33
N ALA A 194 14.07 -9.97 -9.17
CA ALA A 194 14.99 -9.56 -10.23
C ALA A 194 16.01 -10.67 -10.55
N LYS A 195 16.55 -11.36 -9.54
CA LYS A 195 17.46 -12.52 -9.72
C LYS A 195 16.78 -13.70 -10.41
N GLU A 196 15.48 -13.85 -10.21
CA GLU A 196 14.66 -14.89 -10.84
C GLU A 196 14.24 -14.53 -12.28
N HIS A 197 14.71 -13.41 -12.84
CA HIS A 197 14.39 -12.93 -14.20
C HIS A 197 12.88 -12.80 -14.49
N CYS A 198 12.06 -12.55 -13.47
CA CYS A 198 10.60 -12.58 -13.58
C CYS A 198 9.97 -11.28 -14.14
N ARG A 199 10.69 -10.45 -14.92
CA ARG A 199 10.23 -9.10 -15.28
C ARG A 199 9.11 -9.04 -16.32
N GLU A 200 9.06 -9.99 -17.24
CA GLU A 200 8.26 -9.86 -18.48
C GLU A 200 6.75 -10.09 -18.32
N SER A 201 6.25 -10.34 -17.11
CA SER A 201 4.84 -10.69 -16.89
C SER A 201 4.21 -10.06 -15.65
N LEU A 202 4.87 -9.07 -15.04
CA LEU A 202 4.34 -8.43 -13.84
C LEU A 202 3.41 -7.27 -14.24
N PRO A 203 2.26 -7.11 -13.54
CA PRO A 203 1.47 -5.90 -13.64
C PRO A 203 2.29 -4.71 -13.14
N PRO A 204 1.85 -3.47 -13.40
CA PRO A 204 2.46 -2.28 -12.79
C PRO A 204 2.62 -2.47 -11.27
N LEU A 205 3.86 -2.42 -10.81
CA LEU A 205 4.24 -2.72 -9.43
C LEU A 205 4.88 -1.49 -8.80
N GLY A 206 4.25 -0.97 -7.76
CA GLY A 206 4.78 0.10 -6.92
C GLY A 206 5.29 -0.43 -5.59
N VAL A 207 6.06 0.41 -4.89
CA VAL A 207 6.51 0.17 -3.51
C VAL A 207 6.09 1.36 -2.66
N ALA A 208 5.64 1.10 -1.44
CA ALA A 208 5.36 2.17 -0.48
C ALA A 208 6.66 2.85 -0.03
N PHE A 209 6.67 4.18 -0.07
CA PHE A 209 7.77 5.03 0.40
C PHE A 209 7.27 5.90 1.55
N SER A 210 8.04 5.97 2.65
CA SER A 210 7.79 6.93 3.73
C SER A 210 8.86 8.03 3.64
N PRO A 211 8.48 9.30 3.45
CA PRO A 211 9.45 10.40 3.43
C PRO A 211 10.02 10.73 4.83
N PHE A 212 9.51 10.12 5.89
CA PHE A 212 9.82 10.47 7.29
C PHE A 212 10.76 9.46 7.99
N GLU A 213 11.61 8.76 7.24
CA GLU A 213 12.50 7.69 7.75
C GLU A 213 13.68 8.15 8.63
N ALA A 214 13.46 9.07 9.56
CA ALA A 214 14.22 9.11 10.80
C ALA A 214 13.32 8.58 11.92
N PRO A 215 13.34 7.26 12.23
CA PRO A 215 12.57 6.69 13.34
C PRO A 215 12.79 7.42 14.66
N GLU A 216 13.98 8.01 14.83
CA GLU A 216 14.39 8.83 15.96
C GLU A 216 13.60 10.15 16.06
N GLU A 217 13.30 10.81 14.93
CA GLU A 217 12.50 12.04 14.89
C GLU A 217 11.01 11.77 15.11
N GLU A 218 10.51 10.64 14.62
CA GLU A 218 9.12 10.23 14.84
C GLU A 218 8.88 9.80 16.30
N GLN A 219 9.84 9.11 16.91
CA GLN A 219 9.82 8.80 18.34
C GLN A 219 9.84 10.07 19.21
N ALA A 220 10.61 11.09 18.82
CA ALA A 220 10.70 12.36 19.53
C ALA A 220 9.43 13.23 19.46
N ARG A 221 8.55 13.03 18.48
CA ARG A 221 7.28 13.76 18.33
C ARG A 221 6.12 13.16 19.14
N LEU A 222 6.27 11.91 19.58
CA LEU A 222 5.24 11.15 20.30
C LEU A 222 5.41 11.20 21.83
N VAL A 223 6.44 11.90 22.32
CA VAL A 223 6.76 12.13 23.73
C VAL A 223 6.55 13.59 24.05
#